data_AF-A0A543Q1S1-F1
#
_entry.id   AF-A0A543Q1S1-F1
#
_cell.length_a   1.000
_cell.length_b   1.000
_cell.length_c   1.000
_cell.angle_alpha   90.00
_cell.angle_beta   90.00
_cell.angle_gamma   90.00
#
_symmetry.space_group_name_H-M   'P 1'
#
loop_
_entity.id
_entity.type
_entity.pdbx_description
1 polymer ?
#
loop_
_entity_poly.entity_id
_entity_poly.type
_entity_poly.pdbx_seq_one_letter_code
_entity_poly.pdbx_strand_id
1 'polypeptide(L)'
;MWIEQQPSKRLAADRREAGSCGRHDRLTVISACSRQGVYSSQGVAPLQGAEAGVAAILYVLVLMIFLAAVVSVISARLDDFSHQRLKQTQTIWLDHAEQQLQGWYAQNAAWLDAGGNGSAPPISASGILSAAGVQPLWNAQLFVSDATCQSAAQGSLCYRFLWLAIPSMAGTAPTLQNGVFVPNGARYVSVSGQAIETRLYNAALHQVKRMGTLLESGFAASESAGALHNDDLDWFAPEGCTNGNGDGPFACSNGGWISWADYTQGSGLAGTQNKNPWGYAVEVNNSGGEASDTATPYSVELSSPLPWGGAITSLVAQPF
;
A
#
# COMPACT_ATOMS: atom_id res chain seq x y z
N MET A 1 3.65 39.41 -6.90
CA MET A 1 3.86 38.10 -6.24
C MET A 1 4.96 37.40 -7.02
N TRP A 2 6.18 37.41 -6.51
CA TRP A 2 7.37 36.87 -7.19
C TRP A 2 7.53 35.41 -6.79
N ILE A 3 7.54 34.49 -7.75
CA ILE A 3 7.77 33.06 -7.52
C ILE A 3 9.20 32.75 -7.96
N GLU A 4 10.00 32.38 -6.97
CA GLU A 4 11.39 31.98 -7.07
C GLU A 4 11.46 30.54 -7.60
N GLN A 5 12.10 30.35 -8.76
CA GLN A 5 12.32 29.03 -9.37
C GLN A 5 13.51 28.33 -8.73
N GLN A 6 13.31 27.11 -8.21
CA GLN A 6 14.39 26.24 -7.77
C GLN A 6 14.93 25.36 -8.92
N PRO A 7 16.26 25.18 -9.05
CA PRO A 7 16.85 24.33 -10.07
C PRO A 7 16.94 22.86 -9.64
N SER A 8 16.57 21.99 -10.58
CA SER A 8 16.64 20.53 -10.53
C SER A 8 18.08 20.00 -10.47
N LYS A 9 18.40 19.17 -9.46
CA LYS A 9 19.63 18.36 -9.43
C LYS A 9 19.48 17.11 -10.28
N ARG A 10 20.29 17.01 -11.34
CA ARG A 10 20.50 15.80 -12.15
C ARG A 10 21.38 14.82 -11.37
N LEU A 11 20.89 13.62 -11.11
CA LEU A 11 21.69 12.47 -10.65
C LEU A 11 22.25 11.76 -11.89
N ALA A 12 23.57 11.71 -11.98
CA ALA A 12 24.30 10.97 -13.00
C ALA A 12 24.16 9.47 -12.75
N ALA A 13 23.81 8.76 -13.81
CA ALA A 13 23.81 7.32 -13.90
C ALA A 13 25.26 6.82 -13.98
N ASP A 14 25.64 5.92 -13.08
CA ASP A 14 26.91 5.21 -13.18
C ASP A 14 26.69 3.82 -13.78
N ARG A 15 27.47 3.55 -14.83
CA ARG A 15 27.26 2.50 -15.82
C ARG A 15 28.14 1.31 -15.48
N ARG A 16 27.56 0.11 -15.59
CA ARG A 16 28.24 -1.18 -15.48
C ARG A 16 29.40 -1.29 -16.47
N GLU A 17 30.51 -1.84 -16.01
CA GLU A 17 31.42 -2.63 -16.85
C GLU A 17 31.57 -4.04 -16.27
N ALA A 18 31.43 -5.01 -17.16
CA ALA A 18 31.69 -6.42 -16.95
C ALA A 18 32.76 -6.87 -17.95
N GLY A 19 33.63 -7.79 -17.52
CA GLY A 19 34.64 -8.48 -18.32
C GLY A 19 36.07 -8.09 -17.92
N SER A 20 37.08 -8.95 -17.93
CA SER A 20 37.22 -10.37 -18.18
C SER A 20 38.67 -10.73 -17.82
N CYS A 21 38.88 -11.96 -17.33
CA CYS A 21 40.10 -12.77 -17.35
C CYS A 21 41.49 -12.08 -17.37
N GLY A 22 42.17 -12.11 -16.21
CA GLY A 22 43.61 -11.93 -16.08
C GLY A 22 44.21 -13.03 -15.21
N ARG A 23 44.77 -14.05 -15.86
CA ARG A 23 45.55 -15.15 -15.30
C ARG A 23 46.90 -14.60 -14.83
N HIS A 24 47.24 -14.70 -13.55
CA HIS A 24 48.64 -14.76 -13.12
C HIS A 24 48.79 -15.56 -11.83
N ASP A 25 49.74 -16.48 -11.91
CA ASP A 25 50.31 -17.30 -10.86
C ASP A 25 50.63 -16.51 -9.59
N ARG A 26 50.30 -17.07 -8.42
CA ARG A 26 51.29 -17.35 -7.39
C ARG A 26 50.67 -18.13 -6.22
N LEU A 27 51.23 -19.31 -6.05
CA LEU A 27 51.22 -20.13 -4.85
C LEU A 27 51.58 -19.29 -3.61
N THR A 28 50.74 -19.33 -2.59
CA THR A 28 51.18 -19.13 -1.21
C THR A 28 50.51 -20.14 -0.30
N VAL A 29 51.12 -21.31 -0.26
CA VAL A 29 50.97 -22.33 0.78
C VAL A 29 51.43 -21.69 2.09
N ILE A 30 50.53 -21.51 3.06
CA ILE A 30 50.94 -21.21 4.44
C ILE A 30 51.45 -22.52 5.03
N SER A 31 52.72 -22.78 4.74
CA SER A 31 53.52 -23.85 5.28
C SER A 31 53.73 -23.59 6.77
N ALA A 32 53.34 -24.57 7.59
CA ALA A 32 53.74 -24.65 8.99
C ALA A 32 55.27 -24.67 9.08
N CYS A 33 55.84 -23.67 9.75
CA CYS A 33 57.25 -23.62 10.09
C CYS A 33 57.50 -24.57 11.27
N SER A 34 57.84 -25.81 10.93
CA SER A 34 58.45 -26.79 11.84
C SER A 34 59.91 -26.40 12.07
N ARG A 35 60.24 -25.87 13.24
CA ARG A 35 61.64 -25.72 13.72
C ARG A 35 61.99 -26.94 14.56
N GLN A 36 62.81 -27.84 14.00
CA GLN A 36 63.59 -28.79 14.78
C GLN A 36 64.74 -28.04 15.46
N GLY A 37 64.65 -27.90 16.77
CA GLY A 37 65.77 -27.51 17.64
C GLY A 37 66.20 -28.73 18.45
N VAL A 38 67.28 -29.38 18.02
CA VAL A 38 68.00 -30.40 18.80
C VAL A 38 68.88 -29.65 19.80
N TYR A 39 68.60 -29.80 21.09
CA TYR A 39 69.59 -29.60 22.14
C TYR A 39 69.43 -30.68 23.20
N SER A 40 70.43 -31.54 23.25
CA SER A 40 70.76 -32.40 24.37
C SER A 40 71.38 -31.56 25.49
N SER A 41 70.83 -31.63 26.70
CA SER A 41 71.63 -31.51 27.92
C SER A 41 70.97 -32.29 29.04
N GLN A 42 71.65 -33.34 29.46
CA GLN A 42 71.38 -34.10 30.68
C GLN A 42 71.39 -33.15 31.89
N GLY A 43 70.35 -33.23 32.70
CA GLY A 43 70.27 -32.61 34.02
C GLY A 43 69.40 -33.50 34.90
N VAL A 44 70.04 -34.44 35.59
CA VAL A 44 69.42 -35.28 36.62
C VAL A 44 69.03 -34.37 37.78
N ALA A 45 67.72 -34.16 37.97
CA ALA A 45 67.17 -33.56 39.18
C ALA A 45 66.70 -34.69 40.12
N PRO A 46 66.97 -34.57 41.43
CA PRO A 46 66.69 -35.63 42.39
C PRO A 46 65.18 -35.81 42.58
N LEU A 47 64.78 -37.07 42.82
CA LEU A 47 63.48 -37.46 43.35
C LEU A 47 63.13 -36.61 44.58
N GLN A 48 62.26 -35.62 44.40
CA GLN A 48 61.54 -34.94 45.47
C GLN A 48 60.06 -34.89 45.12
N GLY A 49 59.29 -35.66 45.88
CA GLY A 49 57.89 -35.41 46.19
C GLY A 49 56.89 -35.82 45.12
N ALA A 50 56.00 -36.75 45.46
CA ALA A 50 54.75 -37.04 44.77
C ALA A 50 53.79 -35.82 44.60
N GLU A 51 54.23 -34.60 44.96
CA GLU A 51 53.46 -33.35 44.94
C GLU A 51 53.58 -32.58 43.61
N ALA A 52 54.68 -32.73 42.85
CA ALA A 52 54.88 -32.01 41.58
C ALA A 52 54.02 -32.54 40.41
N GLY A 53 53.71 -33.85 40.41
CA GLY A 53 52.82 -34.46 39.41
C GLY A 53 51.36 -34.04 39.58
N VAL A 54 50.93 -33.82 40.83
CA VAL A 54 49.56 -33.36 41.15
C VAL A 54 49.37 -31.91 40.70
N ALA A 55 50.37 -31.05 40.88
CA ALA A 55 50.32 -29.65 40.43
C ALA A 55 50.22 -29.52 38.90
N ALA A 56 50.92 -30.36 38.15
CA ALA A 56 50.84 -30.39 36.68
C ALA A 56 49.45 -30.83 36.19
N ILE A 57 48.87 -31.86 36.83
CA ILE A 57 47.52 -32.35 36.50
C ILE A 57 46.47 -31.27 36.82
N LEU A 58 46.58 -30.60 37.97
CA LEU A 58 45.69 -29.49 38.33
C LEU A 58 45.76 -28.33 37.34
N TYR A 59 46.95 -27.96 36.87
CA TYR A 59 47.10 -26.90 35.87
C TYR A 59 46.43 -27.25 34.54
N VAL A 60 46.59 -28.48 34.06
CA VAL A 60 45.94 -28.93 32.82
C VAL A 60 44.41 -28.95 32.98
N LEU A 61 43.91 -29.36 34.15
CA LEU A 61 42.47 -29.42 34.43
C LEU A 61 41.86 -28.01 34.50
N VAL A 62 42.53 -27.06 35.15
CA VAL A 62 42.12 -25.64 35.18
C VAL A 62 42.16 -25.03 33.77
N LEU A 63 43.19 -25.32 32.98
CA LEU A 63 43.29 -24.85 31.59
C LEU A 63 42.16 -25.40 30.71
N MET A 64 41.82 -26.68 30.86
CA MET A 64 40.72 -27.32 30.13
C MET A 64 39.36 -26.73 30.53
N ILE A 65 39.13 -26.47 31.82
CA ILE A 65 37.92 -25.79 32.30
C ILE A 65 37.84 -24.37 31.73
N PHE A 66 38.96 -23.63 31.73
CA PHE A 66 39.00 -22.28 31.21
C PHE A 66 38.74 -22.23 29.70
N LEU A 67 39.36 -23.13 28.92
CA LEU A 67 39.12 -23.26 27.49
C LEU A 67 37.66 -23.64 27.18
N ALA A 68 37.08 -24.57 27.94
CA ALA A 68 35.67 -24.94 27.80
C ALA A 68 34.73 -23.76 28.09
N ALA A 69 35.04 -22.96 29.12
CA ALA A 69 34.29 -21.75 29.45
C ALA A 69 34.37 -20.69 28.33
N VAL A 70 35.56 -20.44 27.78
CA VAL A 70 35.75 -19.48 26.67
C VAL A 70 35.02 -19.93 25.42
N VAL A 71 35.10 -21.22 25.05
CA VAL A 71 34.39 -21.77 23.89
C VAL A 71 32.88 -21.66 24.07
N SER A 72 32.35 -21.96 25.26
CA SER A 72 30.92 -21.83 25.56
C SER A 72 30.40 -20.39 25.42
N VAL A 73 31.19 -19.41 25.86
CA VAL A 73 30.85 -17.98 25.70
C VAL A 73 30.88 -17.57 24.23
N ILE A 74 31.86 -18.03 23.45
CA ILE A 74 31.96 -17.72 22.03
C ILE A 74 30.81 -18.36 21.25
N SER A 75 30.45 -19.62 21.52
CA SER A 75 29.31 -20.28 20.88
C SER A 75 27.99 -19.59 21.22
N ALA A 76 27.77 -19.22 22.48
CA ALA A 76 26.57 -18.48 22.89
C ALA A 76 26.47 -17.12 22.19
N ARG A 77 27.59 -16.40 22.05
CA ARG A 77 27.64 -15.12 21.31
C ARG A 77 27.32 -15.29 19.82
N LEU A 78 27.85 -16.34 19.19
CA LEU A 78 27.60 -16.62 17.76
C LEU A 78 26.13 -16.96 17.51
N ASP A 79 25.51 -17.75 18.39
CA ASP A 79 24.08 -18.06 18.33
C ASP A 79 23.23 -16.79 18.48
N ASP A 80 23.55 -15.93 19.44
CA ASP A 80 22.87 -14.65 19.64
C ASP A 80 22.96 -13.74 18.40
N PHE A 81 24.15 -13.61 17.80
CA PHE A 81 24.32 -12.81 16.58
C PHE A 81 23.54 -13.40 15.40
N SER A 82 23.52 -14.72 15.26
CA SER A 82 22.76 -15.39 14.19
C SER A 82 21.25 -15.17 14.34
N HIS A 83 20.73 -15.27 15.57
CA HIS A 83 19.32 -15.03 15.88
C HIS A 83 18.93 -13.58 15.67
N GLN A 84 19.76 -12.62 16.09
CA GLN A 84 19.50 -11.20 15.86
C GLN A 84 19.49 -10.86 14.37
N ARG A 85 20.45 -11.40 13.60
CA ARG A 85 20.52 -11.17 12.16
C ARG A 85 19.31 -11.76 11.42
N LEU A 86 18.85 -12.95 11.81
CA LEU A 86 17.63 -13.53 11.25
C LEU A 86 16.42 -12.66 11.55
N LYS A 87 16.24 -12.22 12.80
CA LYS A 87 15.13 -11.33 13.20
C LYS A 87 15.14 -10.03 12.41
N GLN A 88 16.31 -9.41 12.20
CA GLN A 88 16.46 -8.20 11.41
C GLN A 88 16.11 -8.45 9.93
N THR A 89 16.57 -9.56 9.37
CA THR A 89 16.26 -9.93 7.97
C THR A 89 14.76 -10.16 7.78
N GLN A 90 14.10 -10.82 8.74
CA GLN A 90 12.65 -11.01 8.74
C GLN A 90 11.90 -9.68 8.80
N THR A 91 12.32 -8.74 9.65
CA THR A 91 11.72 -7.40 9.73
C THR A 91 11.87 -6.64 8.42
N ILE A 92 13.08 -6.59 7.83
CA ILE A 92 13.30 -5.89 6.56
C ILE A 92 12.43 -6.48 5.45
N TRP A 93 12.29 -7.81 5.39
CA TRP A 93 11.42 -8.47 4.43
C TRP A 93 9.95 -8.14 4.67
N LEU A 94 9.49 -8.14 5.93
CA LEU A 94 8.11 -7.76 6.28
C LEU A 94 7.81 -6.32 5.88
N ASP A 95 8.71 -5.37 6.16
CA ASP A 95 8.53 -3.95 5.81
C ASP A 95 8.43 -3.75 4.29
N HIS A 96 9.27 -4.45 3.52
CA HIS A 96 9.19 -4.40 2.05
C HIS A 96 7.87 -5.02 1.55
N ALA A 97 7.46 -6.16 2.12
CA ALA A 97 6.20 -6.80 1.76
C ALA A 97 4.99 -5.94 2.14
N GLU A 98 5.04 -5.21 3.26
CA GLU A 98 4.02 -4.23 3.66
C GLU A 98 3.83 -3.16 2.58
N GLN A 99 4.91 -2.57 2.08
CA GLN A 99 4.87 -1.56 1.03
C GLN A 99 4.28 -2.12 -0.28
N GLN A 100 4.65 -3.35 -0.66
CA GLN A 100 4.09 -4.02 -1.82
C GLN A 100 2.59 -4.28 -1.67
N LEU A 101 2.16 -4.77 -0.51
CA LEU A 101 0.75 -4.99 -0.19
C LEU A 101 -0.04 -3.69 -0.16
N GLN A 102 0.53 -2.62 0.40
CA GLN A 102 -0.09 -1.30 0.44
C GLN A 102 -0.28 -0.71 -0.96
N GLY A 103 0.76 -0.79 -1.81
CA GLY A 103 0.70 -0.36 -3.19
C GLY A 103 -0.31 -1.15 -4.02
N TRP A 104 -0.33 -2.48 -3.83
CA TRP A 104 -1.31 -3.36 -4.47
C TRP A 104 -2.74 -3.04 -4.02
N TYR A 105 -2.98 -2.87 -2.71
CA TYR A 105 -4.29 -2.49 -2.19
C TYR A 105 -4.77 -1.20 -2.84
N ALA A 106 -3.94 -0.15 -2.85
CA ALA A 106 -4.32 1.13 -3.43
C ALA A 106 -4.73 1.06 -4.91
N GLN A 107 -4.15 0.15 -5.68
CA GLN A 107 -4.49 -0.05 -7.09
C GLN A 107 -5.75 -0.90 -7.29
N ASN A 108 -6.09 -1.75 -6.32
CA ASN A 108 -7.17 -2.75 -6.43
C ASN A 108 -8.34 -2.52 -5.45
N ALA A 109 -8.30 -1.41 -4.71
CA ALA A 109 -9.29 -0.93 -3.74
C ALA A 109 -10.73 -1.14 -4.21
N ALA A 110 -11.04 -0.65 -5.41
CA ALA A 110 -12.36 -0.70 -6.02
C ALA A 110 -12.96 -2.12 -6.08
N TRP A 111 -12.12 -3.11 -6.36
CA TRP A 111 -12.55 -4.49 -6.48
C TRP A 111 -12.47 -5.23 -5.14
N LEU A 112 -11.43 -4.97 -4.35
CA LEU A 112 -11.21 -5.63 -3.07
C LEU A 112 -12.33 -5.36 -2.05
N ASP A 113 -12.90 -4.15 -2.08
CA ASP A 113 -13.91 -3.68 -1.13
C ASP A 113 -15.33 -3.62 -1.70
N ALA A 114 -15.57 -4.15 -2.90
CA ALA A 114 -16.87 -4.07 -3.59
C ALA A 114 -18.06 -4.75 -2.87
N GLY A 115 -17.80 -5.62 -1.89
CA GLY A 115 -18.84 -6.39 -1.20
C GLY A 115 -19.51 -5.70 -0.01
N GLY A 116 -18.99 -4.54 0.45
CA GLY A 116 -19.54 -3.83 1.61
C GLY A 116 -19.41 -4.58 2.94
N ASN A 117 -20.14 -4.13 3.97
CA ASN A 117 -19.86 -4.49 5.36
C ASN A 117 -20.01 -5.99 5.64
N GLY A 118 -19.00 -6.57 6.30
CA GLY A 118 -18.97 -7.99 6.65
C GLY A 118 -18.74 -8.93 5.47
N SER A 119 -18.50 -8.42 4.25
CA SER A 119 -18.24 -9.27 3.10
C SER A 119 -16.85 -9.92 3.18
N ALA A 120 -16.77 -11.18 2.79
CA ALA A 120 -15.51 -11.91 2.65
C ALA A 120 -14.67 -11.34 1.49
N PRO A 121 -13.33 -11.45 1.53
CA PRO A 121 -12.48 -10.96 0.45
C PRO A 121 -12.76 -11.71 -0.86
N PRO A 122 -12.81 -11.02 -2.02
CA PRO A 122 -13.12 -11.63 -3.31
C PRO A 122 -12.00 -12.51 -3.86
N ILE A 123 -10.82 -12.51 -3.23
CA ILE A 123 -9.65 -13.30 -3.59
C ILE A 123 -9.02 -13.91 -2.35
N SER A 124 -8.45 -15.10 -2.50
CA SER A 124 -7.74 -15.76 -1.43
C SER A 124 -6.50 -14.97 -1.00
N ALA A 125 -6.09 -15.14 0.25
CA ALA A 125 -4.91 -14.49 0.78
C ALA A 125 -3.61 -14.85 0.01
N SER A 126 -3.52 -16.10 -0.49
CA SER A 126 -2.41 -16.51 -1.37
C SER A 126 -2.46 -15.82 -2.73
N GLY A 127 -3.65 -15.60 -3.28
CA GLY A 127 -3.86 -14.83 -4.50
C GLY A 127 -3.38 -13.39 -4.34
N ILE A 128 -3.72 -12.74 -3.22
CA ILE A 128 -3.27 -11.38 -2.90
C ILE A 128 -1.75 -11.29 -2.82
N LEU A 129 -1.09 -12.20 -2.09
CA LEU A 129 0.38 -12.21 -2.01
C LEU A 129 1.02 -12.33 -3.40
N SER A 130 0.51 -13.23 -4.24
CA SER A 130 1.02 -13.41 -5.60
C SER A 130 0.81 -12.17 -6.47
N ALA A 131 -0.38 -11.55 -6.39
CA ALA A 131 -0.73 -10.36 -7.17
C ALA A 131 0.03 -9.11 -6.71
N ALA A 132 0.34 -9.01 -5.41
CA ALA A 132 1.19 -7.97 -4.85
C ALA A 132 2.69 -8.19 -5.13
N GLY A 133 3.08 -9.32 -5.72
CA GLY A 133 4.49 -9.65 -5.98
C GLY A 133 5.29 -9.98 -4.73
N VAL A 134 4.62 -10.42 -3.65
CA VAL A 134 5.25 -10.84 -2.40
C VAL A 134 5.51 -12.35 -2.46
N GLN A 135 6.79 -12.73 -2.48
CA GLN A 135 7.18 -14.13 -2.38
C GLN A 135 7.25 -14.54 -0.89
N PRO A 136 6.41 -15.48 -0.43
CA PRO A 136 6.38 -15.86 0.98
C PRO A 136 7.68 -16.57 1.38
N LEU A 137 8.30 -16.10 2.45
CA LEU A 137 9.48 -16.71 3.09
C LEU A 137 9.13 -17.15 4.51
N TRP A 138 9.87 -18.14 5.04
CA TRP A 138 9.69 -18.63 6.43
C TRP A 138 8.25 -19.04 6.78
N ASN A 139 7.54 -19.64 5.81
CA ASN A 139 6.13 -20.00 5.96
C ASN A 139 5.22 -18.80 6.31
N ALA A 140 5.56 -17.60 5.84
CA ALA A 140 4.72 -16.42 6.02
C ALA A 140 3.33 -16.64 5.41
N GLN A 141 2.32 -16.18 6.14
CA GLN A 141 0.91 -16.29 5.77
C GLN A 141 0.27 -14.91 5.80
N LEU A 142 -0.59 -14.65 4.81
CA LEU A 142 -1.44 -13.47 4.78
C LEU A 142 -2.80 -13.83 5.39
N PHE A 143 -3.29 -12.95 6.24
CA PHE A 143 -4.64 -12.97 6.81
C PHE A 143 -5.35 -11.70 6.35
N VAL A 144 -6.61 -11.84 5.97
CA VAL A 144 -7.41 -10.74 5.43
C VAL A 144 -8.69 -10.66 6.22
N SER A 145 -9.02 -9.47 6.73
CA SER A 145 -10.28 -9.26 7.42
C SER A 145 -11.45 -9.31 6.44
N ASP A 146 -12.63 -9.56 6.99
CA ASP A 146 -13.86 -9.13 6.33
C ASP A 146 -13.87 -7.59 6.20
N ALA A 147 -14.66 -7.08 5.26
CA ALA A 147 -14.77 -5.65 5.06
C ALA A 147 -15.45 -5.00 6.27
N THR A 148 -14.86 -3.92 6.76
CA THR A 148 -15.39 -3.11 7.85
C THR A 148 -15.83 -1.77 7.28
N CYS A 149 -17.08 -1.41 7.50
CA CYS A 149 -17.62 -0.12 7.06
C CYS A 149 -17.87 0.82 8.24
N GLN A 150 -17.55 2.09 8.03
CA GLN A 150 -17.89 3.17 8.95
C GLN A 150 -18.76 4.21 8.23
N SER A 151 -19.54 4.95 9.00
CA SER A 151 -20.32 6.07 8.45
C SER A 151 -19.39 7.15 7.89
N ALA A 152 -19.75 7.71 6.74
CA ALA A 152 -19.06 8.84 6.13
C ALA A 152 -20.01 10.04 5.98
N ALA A 153 -19.51 11.17 5.51
CA ALA A 153 -20.35 12.35 5.27
C ALA A 153 -21.49 12.07 4.28
N GLN A 154 -21.23 11.21 3.29
CA GLN A 154 -22.21 10.71 2.35
C GLN A 154 -21.98 9.21 2.14
N GLY A 155 -22.99 8.39 2.45
CA GLY A 155 -22.90 6.94 2.39
C GLY A 155 -22.00 6.34 3.48
N SER A 156 -21.16 5.38 3.10
CA SER A 156 -20.27 4.66 4.01
C SER A 156 -18.86 4.59 3.43
N LEU A 157 -17.88 4.29 4.29
CA LEU A 157 -16.50 4.03 3.91
C LEU A 157 -16.13 2.62 4.36
N CYS A 158 -15.95 1.70 3.41
CA CYS A 158 -15.60 0.30 3.66
C CYS A 158 -14.13 0.05 3.35
N TYR A 159 -13.47 -0.76 4.19
CA TYR A 159 -12.06 -1.12 4.02
C TYR A 159 -11.76 -2.45 4.70
N ARG A 160 -10.57 -3.02 4.41
CA ARG A 160 -10.06 -4.25 5.02
C ARG A 160 -8.69 -4.04 5.66
N PHE A 161 -8.35 -4.96 6.55
CA PHE A 161 -7.01 -5.12 7.07
C PHE A 161 -6.34 -6.34 6.45
N LEU A 162 -5.07 -6.18 6.08
CA LEU A 162 -4.19 -7.26 5.65
C LEU A 162 -3.10 -7.44 6.72
N TRP A 163 -2.96 -8.64 7.25
CA TRP A 163 -1.87 -8.99 8.17
C TRP A 163 -0.97 -10.04 7.55
N LEU A 164 0.30 -9.69 7.35
CA LEU A 164 1.30 -10.64 6.88
C LEU A 164 2.15 -11.07 8.07
N ALA A 165 2.13 -12.36 8.39
CA ALA A 165 2.75 -12.90 9.59
C ALA A 165 3.70 -14.05 9.28
N ILE A 166 4.89 -14.00 9.90
CA ILE A 166 5.84 -15.11 9.96
C ILE A 166 5.60 -15.86 11.28
N PRO A 167 5.16 -17.13 11.23
CA PRO A 167 4.90 -17.90 12.44
C PRO A 167 6.17 -18.06 13.27
N SER A 168 6.02 -18.04 14.60
CA SER A 168 7.09 -18.45 15.51
C SER A 168 7.37 -19.95 15.35
N MET A 169 8.64 -20.36 15.46
CA MET A 169 9.00 -21.79 15.46
C MET A 169 8.54 -22.51 16.73
N ALA A 170 8.22 -21.76 17.79
CA ALA A 170 7.69 -22.29 19.04
C ALA A 170 6.36 -21.58 19.35
N GLY A 171 5.30 -22.36 19.56
CA GLY A 171 3.97 -21.86 19.93
C GLY A 171 2.88 -22.18 18.90
N THR A 172 1.71 -21.59 19.12
CA THR A 172 0.54 -21.72 18.25
C THR A 172 0.71 -20.88 16.99
N ALA A 173 0.26 -21.38 15.84
CA ALA A 173 0.27 -20.60 14.60
C ALA A 173 -0.59 -19.32 14.70
N PRO A 174 -0.26 -18.25 13.97
CA PRO A 174 -1.15 -17.09 13.87
C PRO A 174 -2.50 -17.50 13.26
N THR A 175 -3.58 -16.91 13.74
CA THR A 175 -4.95 -17.24 13.27
C THR A 175 -5.80 -15.99 13.13
N LEU A 176 -6.87 -16.09 12.34
CA LEU A 176 -7.93 -15.08 12.27
C LEU A 176 -9.14 -15.64 13.02
N GLN A 177 -9.52 -15.01 14.13
CA GLN A 177 -10.65 -15.44 14.97
C GLN A 177 -11.72 -14.35 14.93
N ASN A 178 -12.90 -14.66 14.38
CA ASN A 178 -14.02 -13.72 14.26
C ASN A 178 -13.60 -12.37 13.61
N GLY A 179 -12.78 -12.43 12.55
CA GLY A 179 -12.28 -11.24 11.86
C GLY A 179 -11.14 -10.48 12.57
N VAL A 180 -10.74 -10.93 13.77
CA VAL A 180 -9.63 -10.34 14.54
C VAL A 180 -8.37 -11.19 14.35
N PHE A 181 -7.27 -10.54 13.97
CA PHE A 181 -5.98 -11.20 13.82
C PHE A 181 -5.34 -11.48 15.19
N VAL A 182 -5.00 -12.75 15.42
CA VAL A 182 -4.33 -13.21 16.64
C VAL A 182 -2.92 -13.68 16.28
N PRO A 183 -1.87 -12.92 16.64
CA PRO A 183 -0.51 -13.20 16.17
C PRO A 183 0.13 -14.44 16.80
N ASN A 184 -0.25 -14.83 18.02
CA ASN A 184 0.32 -16.00 18.74
C ASN A 184 1.87 -16.04 18.76
N GLY A 185 2.52 -14.88 18.93
CA GLY A 185 3.98 -14.77 18.95
C GLY A 185 4.65 -14.68 17.57
N ALA A 186 3.87 -14.68 16.49
CA ALA A 186 4.35 -14.38 15.14
C ALA A 186 4.89 -12.95 15.02
N ARG A 187 5.87 -12.76 14.14
CA ARG A 187 6.27 -11.42 13.67
C ARG A 187 5.35 -11.04 12.53
N TYR A 188 4.80 -9.84 12.55
CA TYR A 188 3.83 -9.44 11.53
C TYR A 188 3.90 -7.94 11.22
N VAL A 189 3.37 -7.60 10.06
CA VAL A 189 3.04 -6.24 9.63
C VAL A 189 1.56 -6.17 9.30
N SER A 190 0.97 -4.98 9.35
CA SER A 190 -0.45 -4.77 9.08
C SER A 190 -0.65 -3.62 8.11
N VAL A 191 -1.32 -3.89 7.00
CA VAL A 191 -1.78 -2.85 6.07
C VAL A 191 -3.25 -2.58 6.36
N SER A 192 -3.56 -1.35 6.79
CA SER A 192 -4.94 -0.87 6.92
C SER A 192 -5.38 -0.19 5.64
N GLY A 193 -6.46 -0.67 5.04
CA GLY A 193 -7.12 -0.02 3.90
C GLY A 193 -7.75 1.32 4.25
N GLN A 194 -7.99 1.62 5.53
CA GLN A 194 -8.76 2.80 5.96
C GLN A 194 -8.19 4.11 5.40
N ALA A 195 -6.88 4.32 5.49
CA ALA A 195 -6.25 5.55 5.03
C ALA A 195 -6.25 5.66 3.49
N ILE A 196 -6.18 4.51 2.79
CA ILE A 196 -6.24 4.43 1.33
C ILE A 196 -7.66 4.80 0.88
N GLU A 197 -8.66 4.12 1.41
CA GLU A 197 -10.06 4.34 1.06
C GLU A 197 -10.52 5.76 1.43
N THR A 198 -10.09 6.28 2.59
CA THR A 198 -10.37 7.68 2.97
C THR A 198 -9.83 8.66 1.93
N ARG A 199 -8.63 8.42 1.40
CA ARG A 199 -8.03 9.28 0.37
C ARG A 199 -8.81 9.20 -0.94
N LEU A 200 -9.20 7.99 -1.36
CA LEU A 200 -10.02 7.79 -2.56
C LEU A 200 -11.39 8.44 -2.42
N TYR A 201 -12.02 8.30 -1.26
CA TYR A 201 -13.29 8.93 -0.93
C TYR A 201 -13.24 10.46 -0.98
N ASN A 202 -12.23 11.07 -0.37
CA ASN A 202 -12.04 12.52 -0.44
C ASN A 202 -11.76 12.99 -1.88
N ALA A 203 -10.99 12.23 -2.64
CA ALA A 203 -10.75 12.53 -4.05
C ALA A 203 -12.05 12.42 -4.89
N ALA A 204 -12.95 11.49 -4.56
CA ALA A 204 -14.26 11.38 -5.20
C ALA A 204 -15.16 12.57 -4.88
N LEU A 205 -15.22 13.01 -3.61
CA LEU A 205 -15.93 14.24 -3.22
C LEU A 205 -15.43 15.47 -3.99
N HIS A 206 -14.10 15.63 -4.08
CA HIS A 206 -13.50 16.72 -4.84
C HIS A 206 -13.80 16.63 -6.33
N GLN A 207 -13.82 15.42 -6.90
CA GLN A 207 -14.14 15.19 -8.29
C GLN A 207 -15.59 15.61 -8.61
N VAL A 208 -16.57 15.15 -7.82
CA VAL A 208 -17.99 15.52 -8.01
C VAL A 208 -18.17 17.03 -7.86
N LYS A 209 -17.59 17.65 -6.83
CA LYS A 209 -17.64 19.11 -6.64
C LYS A 209 -17.04 19.86 -7.82
N ARG A 210 -15.88 19.42 -8.33
CA ARG A 210 -15.22 20.02 -9.50
C ARG A 210 -16.10 19.93 -10.73
N MET A 211 -16.79 18.80 -10.93
CA MET A 211 -17.71 18.62 -12.05
C MET A 211 -18.92 19.56 -11.95
N GLY A 212 -19.45 19.79 -10.74
CA GLY A 212 -20.47 20.82 -10.52
C GLY A 212 -19.99 22.22 -10.87
N THR A 213 -18.78 22.61 -10.43
CA THR A 213 -18.19 23.91 -10.81
C THR A 213 -17.93 24.02 -12.31
N LEU A 214 -17.63 22.91 -13.01
CA LEU A 214 -17.51 22.93 -14.48
C LEU A 214 -18.85 23.26 -15.15
N LEU A 215 -19.96 22.70 -14.64
CA LEU A 215 -21.30 23.05 -15.13
C LEU A 215 -21.59 24.54 -14.88
N GLU A 216 -21.41 25.03 -13.66
CA GLU A 216 -21.59 26.46 -13.34
C GLU A 216 -20.74 27.38 -14.23
N SER A 217 -19.48 26.99 -14.48
CA SER A 217 -18.60 27.77 -15.36
C SER A 217 -19.01 27.69 -16.84
N GLY A 218 -19.56 26.56 -17.28
CA GLY A 218 -20.11 26.40 -18.62
C GLY A 218 -21.33 27.30 -18.82
N PHE A 219 -22.18 27.42 -17.80
CA PHE A 219 -23.34 28.30 -17.79
C PHE A 219 -22.89 29.74 -17.96
N ALA A 220 -22.02 30.22 -17.08
CA ALA A 220 -21.52 31.59 -17.10
C ALA A 220 -20.80 31.94 -18.43
N ALA A 221 -20.06 30.97 -19.00
CA ALA A 221 -19.41 31.15 -20.30
C ALA A 221 -20.45 31.28 -21.43
N SER A 222 -21.49 30.44 -21.44
CA SER A 222 -22.59 30.49 -22.42
C SER A 222 -23.34 31.81 -22.33
N GLU A 223 -23.66 32.25 -21.12
CA GLU A 223 -24.29 33.55 -20.85
C GLU A 223 -23.44 34.70 -21.40
N SER A 224 -22.13 34.71 -21.09
CA SER A 224 -21.21 35.76 -21.58
C SER A 224 -21.06 35.80 -23.10
N ALA A 225 -21.32 34.69 -23.80
CA ALA A 225 -21.26 34.58 -25.24
C ALA A 225 -22.56 35.03 -25.94
N GLY A 226 -23.57 35.47 -25.18
CA GLY A 226 -24.84 35.96 -25.70
C GLY A 226 -25.90 34.89 -25.92
N ALA A 227 -25.81 33.74 -25.23
CA ALA A 227 -26.92 32.79 -25.18
C ALA A 227 -28.18 33.44 -24.59
N LEU A 228 -29.36 32.94 -24.99
CA LEU A 228 -30.62 33.37 -24.42
C LEU A 228 -30.61 33.07 -22.91
N HIS A 229 -30.85 34.09 -22.10
CA HIS A 229 -30.99 33.97 -20.65
C HIS A 229 -32.38 34.47 -20.28
N ASN A 230 -33.19 33.57 -19.74
CA ASN A 230 -34.47 33.88 -19.11
C ASN A 230 -34.59 32.93 -17.90
N ASP A 231 -35.17 33.40 -16.81
CA ASP A 231 -35.38 32.62 -15.59
C ASP A 231 -36.21 31.34 -15.85
N ASP A 232 -36.99 31.34 -16.93
CA ASP A 232 -37.78 30.19 -17.38
C ASP A 232 -37.01 29.21 -18.27
N LEU A 233 -35.76 29.50 -18.68
CA LEU A 233 -34.96 28.61 -19.53
C LEU A 233 -34.04 27.70 -18.71
N ASP A 234 -34.19 26.39 -18.91
CA ASP A 234 -33.35 25.37 -18.30
C ASP A 234 -32.06 25.19 -19.11
N TRP A 235 -30.94 25.62 -18.54
CA TRP A 235 -29.63 25.45 -19.18
C TRP A 235 -29.04 24.03 -19.01
N PHE A 236 -29.55 23.24 -18.07
CA PHE A 236 -29.09 21.86 -17.87
C PHE A 236 -29.77 20.87 -18.83
N ALA A 237 -30.72 21.31 -19.65
CA ALA A 237 -31.43 20.46 -20.60
C ALA A 237 -31.53 21.12 -21.99
N PRO A 238 -31.55 20.34 -23.08
CA PRO A 238 -31.78 20.87 -24.42
C PRO A 238 -33.28 21.13 -24.67
N GLU A 239 -33.60 21.84 -25.75
CA GLU A 239 -34.99 22.01 -26.18
C GLU A 239 -35.67 20.65 -26.43
N GLY A 240 -36.89 20.49 -25.92
CA GLY A 240 -37.65 19.24 -26.05
C GLY A 240 -37.36 18.17 -24.99
N CYS A 241 -36.51 18.44 -24.00
CA CYS A 241 -36.50 17.71 -22.73
C CYS A 241 -37.83 17.92 -21.96
N THR A 242 -38.10 17.13 -20.92
CA THR A 242 -39.38 16.95 -20.18
C THR A 242 -40.44 18.06 -20.30
N ASN A 243 -40.09 19.34 -20.11
CA ASN A 243 -41.02 20.48 -20.09
C ASN A 243 -40.86 21.48 -21.25
N GLY A 244 -40.00 21.21 -22.24
CA GLY A 244 -39.81 22.03 -23.45
C GLY A 244 -39.17 23.40 -23.20
N ASN A 245 -38.67 23.64 -21.99
CA ASN A 245 -38.03 24.86 -21.52
C ASN A 245 -36.49 24.83 -21.60
N GLY A 246 -35.91 23.74 -22.10
CA GLY A 246 -34.47 23.61 -22.23
C GLY A 246 -33.88 24.41 -23.40
N ASP A 247 -32.69 24.97 -23.21
CA ASP A 247 -31.86 25.60 -24.26
C ASP A 247 -30.35 25.31 -24.07
N GLY A 248 -30.06 24.35 -23.19
CA GLY A 248 -28.72 23.93 -22.82
C GLY A 248 -28.04 23.04 -23.86
N PRO A 249 -26.69 23.00 -23.88
CA PRO A 249 -25.92 22.14 -24.78
C PRO A 249 -25.79 20.69 -24.31
N PHE A 250 -26.59 20.26 -23.33
CA PHE A 250 -26.48 18.93 -22.69
C PHE A 250 -27.55 17.97 -23.20
N ALA A 251 -27.34 16.67 -22.99
CA ALA A 251 -28.33 15.66 -23.34
C ALA A 251 -29.39 15.47 -22.24
N CYS A 252 -30.58 15.02 -22.63
CA CYS A 252 -31.65 14.66 -21.71
C CYS A 252 -31.36 13.37 -20.91
N SER A 253 -31.52 13.40 -19.59
CA SER A 253 -31.46 12.19 -18.77
C SER A 253 -32.75 11.36 -18.81
N ASN A 254 -33.86 11.94 -19.28
CA ASN A 254 -35.18 11.30 -19.43
C ASN A 254 -35.69 10.63 -18.14
N GLY A 255 -35.40 11.25 -16.99
CA GLY A 255 -35.82 10.81 -15.66
C GLY A 255 -34.92 9.74 -15.04
N GLY A 256 -33.82 9.38 -15.72
CA GLY A 256 -32.84 8.40 -15.26
C GLY A 256 -31.46 9.00 -15.03
N TRP A 257 -30.54 8.14 -14.59
CA TRP A 257 -29.11 8.46 -14.52
C TRP A 257 -28.46 8.14 -15.87
N ILE A 258 -27.74 9.10 -16.43
CA ILE A 258 -26.92 8.91 -17.63
C ILE A 258 -25.46 9.22 -17.33
N SER A 259 -24.53 8.64 -18.09
CA SER A 259 -23.11 8.90 -17.84
C SER A 259 -22.78 10.36 -18.15
N TRP A 260 -21.83 10.94 -17.41
CA TRP A 260 -21.36 12.30 -17.71
C TRP A 260 -20.85 12.46 -19.15
N ALA A 261 -20.24 11.42 -19.73
CA ALA A 261 -19.78 11.47 -21.11
C ALA A 261 -20.94 11.64 -22.11
N ASP A 262 -22.05 10.95 -21.87
CA ASP A 262 -23.25 11.05 -22.70
C ASP A 262 -23.97 12.39 -22.45
N TYR A 263 -24.06 12.81 -21.19
CA TYR A 263 -24.69 14.08 -20.80
C TYR A 263 -23.99 15.29 -21.44
N THR A 264 -22.65 15.29 -21.43
CA THR A 264 -21.84 16.41 -21.95
C THR A 264 -21.49 16.27 -23.43
N GLN A 265 -22.01 15.25 -24.12
CA GLN A 265 -21.72 15.02 -25.53
C GLN A 265 -22.16 16.23 -26.37
N GLY A 266 -21.24 16.79 -27.16
CA GLY A 266 -21.53 17.97 -27.98
C GLY A 266 -21.40 19.31 -27.24
N SER A 267 -21.20 19.29 -25.93
CA SER A 267 -20.89 20.49 -25.13
C SER A 267 -19.39 20.78 -25.08
N GLY A 268 -19.01 21.97 -24.62
CA GLY A 268 -17.61 22.33 -24.33
C GLY A 268 -16.99 21.54 -23.17
N LEU A 269 -17.76 20.73 -22.45
CA LEU A 269 -17.31 19.89 -21.35
C LEU A 269 -17.01 18.44 -21.77
N ALA A 270 -17.22 18.09 -23.05
CA ALA A 270 -16.91 16.78 -23.58
C ALA A 270 -15.42 16.41 -23.37
N GLY A 271 -15.16 15.17 -22.98
CA GLY A 271 -13.80 14.65 -22.77
C GLY A 271 -13.15 15.04 -21.43
N THR A 272 -13.87 15.74 -20.56
CA THR A 272 -13.43 15.95 -19.17
C THR A 272 -13.38 14.62 -18.40
N GLN A 273 -12.45 14.49 -17.45
CA GLN A 273 -12.32 13.28 -16.63
C GLN A 273 -13.64 13.03 -15.89
N ASN A 274 -14.25 11.88 -16.19
CA ASN A 274 -15.61 11.53 -15.78
C ASN A 274 -15.67 10.28 -14.90
N LYS A 275 -14.51 9.76 -14.47
CA LYS A 275 -14.42 8.60 -13.60
C LYS A 275 -13.98 9.02 -12.21
N ASN A 276 -14.58 8.40 -11.21
CA ASN A 276 -14.15 8.54 -9.82
C ASN A 276 -12.82 7.77 -9.58
N PRO A 277 -12.19 7.94 -8.41
CA PRO A 277 -10.91 7.31 -8.09
C PRO A 277 -10.90 5.78 -8.10
N TRP A 278 -12.08 5.14 -8.02
CA TRP A 278 -12.25 3.70 -8.13
C TRP A 278 -12.53 3.24 -9.58
N GLY A 279 -12.63 4.18 -10.53
CA GLY A 279 -12.83 3.90 -11.94
C GLY A 279 -14.29 3.82 -12.41
N TYR A 280 -15.26 4.05 -11.52
CA TYR A 280 -16.68 4.13 -11.89
C TYR A 280 -16.99 5.46 -12.56
N ALA A 281 -17.90 5.45 -13.54
CA ALA A 281 -18.35 6.67 -14.19
C ALA A 281 -19.18 7.51 -13.22
N VAL A 282 -19.01 8.82 -13.28
CA VAL A 282 -19.92 9.78 -12.67
C VAL A 282 -21.16 9.89 -13.56
N GLU A 283 -22.31 9.85 -12.92
CA GLU A 283 -23.62 9.88 -13.55
C GLU A 283 -24.31 11.23 -13.27
N VAL A 284 -25.24 11.58 -14.15
CA VAL A 284 -25.96 12.85 -14.15
C VAL A 284 -27.44 12.59 -14.32
N ASN A 285 -28.27 13.32 -13.57
CA ASN A 285 -29.71 13.35 -13.74
C ASN A 285 -30.20 14.80 -13.73
N ASN A 286 -30.84 15.24 -14.82
CA ASN A 286 -31.35 16.61 -14.97
C ASN A 286 -32.89 16.68 -14.97
N SER A 287 -33.60 15.57 -14.71
CA SER A 287 -35.07 15.55 -14.78
C SER A 287 -35.71 14.55 -13.79
N GLY A 288 -35.04 14.29 -12.67
CA GLY A 288 -35.51 13.36 -11.63
C GLY A 288 -34.61 13.37 -10.40
N GLY A 289 -35.03 12.67 -9.33
CA GLY A 289 -34.30 12.69 -8.06
C GLY A 289 -34.47 14.03 -7.34
N GLU A 290 -33.36 14.64 -6.92
CA GLU A 290 -33.34 16.00 -6.34
C GLU A 290 -33.17 17.11 -7.40
N ALA A 291 -32.97 16.75 -8.68
CA ALA A 291 -32.94 17.68 -9.80
C ALA A 291 -34.32 18.31 -10.07
N SER A 292 -34.34 19.58 -10.44
CA SER A 292 -35.54 20.34 -10.78
C SER A 292 -35.48 20.78 -12.24
N ASP A 293 -36.40 20.28 -13.05
CA ASP A 293 -36.60 20.67 -14.46
C ASP A 293 -37.97 21.37 -14.68
N THR A 294 -38.78 21.51 -13.62
CA THR A 294 -40.17 22.00 -13.70
C THR A 294 -40.31 23.48 -13.34
N ALA A 295 -39.42 24.01 -12.52
CA ALA A 295 -39.44 25.41 -12.11
C ALA A 295 -38.04 25.89 -11.70
N THR A 296 -37.80 27.19 -11.89
CA THR A 296 -36.60 27.88 -11.45
C THR A 296 -36.46 27.89 -9.92
N PRO A 297 -35.24 27.73 -9.35
CA PRO A 297 -33.99 27.46 -10.05
C PRO A 297 -33.92 26.02 -10.56
N TYR A 298 -33.61 25.87 -11.86
CA TYR A 298 -33.37 24.57 -12.45
C TYR A 298 -32.12 23.94 -11.84
N SER A 299 -32.07 22.62 -11.75
CA SER A 299 -30.93 21.95 -11.13
C SER A 299 -30.66 20.59 -11.75
N VAL A 300 -29.43 20.14 -11.59
CA VAL A 300 -28.95 18.84 -12.02
C VAL A 300 -28.26 18.13 -10.86
N GLU A 301 -28.51 16.84 -10.73
CA GLU A 301 -27.90 15.99 -9.73
C GLU A 301 -26.72 15.22 -10.33
N LEU A 302 -25.58 15.25 -9.64
CA LEU A 302 -24.39 14.46 -9.96
C LEU A 302 -24.26 13.31 -8.96
N SER A 303 -23.93 12.11 -9.44
CA SER A 303 -23.74 10.92 -8.61
C SER A 303 -22.42 10.23 -8.94
N SER A 304 -21.60 9.96 -7.92
CA SER A 304 -20.41 9.11 -8.01
C SER A 304 -20.64 7.83 -7.22
N PRO A 305 -20.80 6.67 -7.88
CA PRO A 305 -21.02 5.38 -7.22
C PRO A 305 -19.87 4.98 -6.29
N LEU A 306 -20.19 4.39 -5.15
CA LEU A 306 -19.20 3.80 -4.23
C LEU A 306 -19.05 2.29 -4.50
N PRO A 307 -17.84 1.71 -4.36
CA PRO A 307 -17.60 0.29 -4.68
C PRO A 307 -18.51 -0.67 -3.90
N TRP A 308 -18.81 -0.35 -2.65
CA TRP A 308 -19.60 -1.14 -1.71
C TRP A 308 -21.09 -0.77 -1.68
N GLY A 309 -21.55 0.02 -2.66
CA GLY A 309 -22.92 0.50 -2.74
C GLY A 309 -23.13 1.88 -2.12
N GLY A 310 -24.21 2.53 -2.57
CA GLY A 310 -24.45 3.96 -2.33
C GLY A 310 -23.67 4.84 -3.31
N ALA A 311 -23.77 6.15 -3.10
CA ALA A 311 -23.11 7.13 -3.94
C ALA A 311 -22.77 8.40 -3.15
N ILE A 312 -21.81 9.15 -3.69
CA ILE A 312 -21.58 10.55 -3.35
C ILE A 312 -22.42 11.38 -4.32
N THR A 313 -23.32 12.21 -3.81
CA THR A 313 -24.19 13.06 -4.62
C THR A 313 -23.87 14.55 -4.43
N SER A 314 -24.18 15.33 -5.47
CA SER A 314 -24.12 16.79 -5.43
C SER A 314 -25.20 17.38 -6.32
N LEU A 315 -26.02 18.24 -5.74
CA LEU A 315 -26.99 19.04 -6.47
C LEU A 315 -26.32 20.33 -6.96
N VAL A 316 -26.49 20.64 -8.24
CA VAL A 316 -25.98 21.86 -8.87
C VAL A 316 -27.19 22.64 -9.37
N ALA A 317 -27.41 23.82 -8.82
CA ALA A 317 -28.50 24.70 -9.23
C ALA A 317 -28.01 25.73 -10.27
N GLN A 318 -28.90 26.14 -11.15
CA GLN A 318 -28.64 27.19 -12.12
C GLN A 318 -28.41 28.49 -11.34
N PRO A 319 -27.33 29.23 -11.63
CA PRO A 319 -27.10 30.55 -11.04
C PRO A 319 -28.24 31.52 -11.40
N PHE A 320 -28.56 32.42 -10.47
CA PHE A 320 -29.49 33.54 -10.68
C PHE A 320 -28.81 34.72 -11.37
#